data_AF-A0AAF0YKT1-F1
#
_entry.id   AF-A0AAF0YKT1-F1
#
_cell.length_a   1.000
_cell.length_b   1.000
_cell.length_c   1.000
_cell.angle_alpha   90.00
_cell.angle_beta   90.00
_cell.angle_gamma   90.00
#
_symmetry.space_group_name_H-M   'P 1'
#
loop_
_entity.id
_entity.type
_entity.pdbx_description
1 polymer ?
#
loop_
_entity_poly.entity_id
_entity_poly.type
_entity_poly.pdbx_seq_one_letter_code
_entity_poly.pdbx_strand_id
1 'polypeptide(L)'
;MPTRFSNTRKHRGHVSAGHGRVGKHRKHPGGRGLAGGQHHHRTNFDKLISLPEAQVEAPAGSVPVVDLVHLGHFKLLGKGRISKPLIVKTRFVSALAEKKIKEAGGVVKLVA
;
A
#
# COMPACT_ATOMS: atom_id res chain seq x y z
N MET A 1 1.32 18.08 -12.58
CA MET A 1 2.17 18.58 -11.48
C MET A 1 3.25 19.49 -12.06
N PRO A 2 3.39 20.73 -11.60
CA PRO A 2 4.46 21.63 -12.04
C PRO A 2 5.84 21.01 -11.76
N THR A 3 6.76 21.09 -12.73
CA THR A 3 8.10 20.49 -12.64
C THR A 3 8.96 21.06 -11.49
N ARG A 4 8.65 22.29 -11.05
CA ARG A 4 9.33 22.98 -9.94
C ARG A 4 9.25 22.26 -8.60
N PHE A 5 8.22 21.44 -8.37
CA PHE A 5 8.04 20.71 -7.11
C PHE A 5 8.61 19.28 -7.14
N SER A 6 9.24 18.86 -8.26
CA SER A 6 9.80 17.51 -8.39
C SER A 6 11.05 17.31 -7.53
N ASN A 7 11.21 16.11 -6.97
CA ASN A 7 12.40 15.75 -6.20
C ASN A 7 13.69 15.84 -7.05
N THR A 8 13.58 15.60 -8.36
CA THR A 8 14.71 15.74 -9.30
C THR A 8 15.31 17.14 -9.30
N ARG A 9 14.48 18.20 -9.14
CA ARG A 9 14.97 19.58 -9.03
C ARG A 9 15.68 19.81 -7.70
N LYS A 10 15.19 19.23 -6.60
CA LYS A 10 15.81 19.31 -5.27
C LYS A 10 17.16 18.60 -5.21
N HIS A 11 17.34 17.53 -5.98
CA HIS A 11 18.59 16.77 -6.04
C HIS A 11 19.60 17.32 -7.06
N ARG A 12 19.34 18.44 -7.73
CA ARG A 12 20.36 19.10 -8.57
C ARG A 12 21.54 19.52 -7.70
N GLY A 13 22.76 19.30 -8.19
CA GLY A 13 23.99 19.50 -7.43
C GLY A 13 24.42 18.29 -6.60
N HIS A 14 23.55 17.29 -6.40
CA HIS A 14 23.97 16.03 -5.78
C HIS A 14 24.53 15.08 -6.85
N VAL A 15 25.75 14.58 -6.63
CA VAL A 15 26.50 13.76 -7.60
C VAL A 15 25.74 12.49 -8.03
N SER A 16 25.03 11.83 -7.11
CA SER A 16 24.36 10.56 -7.37
C SER A 16 22.83 10.68 -7.58
N ALA A 17 22.29 11.90 -7.62
CA ALA A 17 20.86 12.17 -7.77
C ALA A 17 19.93 11.36 -6.84
N GLY A 18 20.41 10.96 -5.65
CA GLY A 18 19.65 10.17 -4.68
C GLY A 18 19.70 8.65 -4.86
N HIS A 19 20.41 8.11 -5.85
CA HIS A 19 20.50 6.66 -6.11
C HIS A 19 21.70 5.96 -5.44
N GLY A 20 22.40 6.65 -4.55
CA GLY A 20 23.61 6.15 -3.88
C GLY A 20 24.85 6.10 -4.79
N ARG A 21 26.04 6.06 -4.18
CA ARG A 21 27.33 6.07 -4.92
C ARG A 21 27.78 4.69 -5.39
N VAL A 22 27.57 3.66 -4.57
CA VAL A 22 28.10 2.30 -4.80
C VAL A 22 27.18 1.48 -5.70
N GLY A 23 25.91 1.31 -5.32
CA GLY A 23 24.96 0.49 -6.08
C GLY A 23 24.63 1.04 -7.47
N LYS A 24 24.60 2.38 -7.60
CA LYS A 24 24.25 3.17 -8.80
C LYS A 24 22.87 2.82 -9.39
N HIS A 25 22.28 3.75 -10.13
CA HIS A 25 21.04 3.47 -10.85
C HIS A 25 21.32 2.66 -12.12
N ARG A 26 20.69 1.49 -12.27
CA ARG A 26 20.78 0.62 -13.45
C ARG A 26 19.38 0.37 -14.01
N LYS A 27 19.26 0.19 -15.32
CA LYS A 27 17.95 0.18 -16.02
C LYS A 27 16.99 -0.90 -15.50
N HIS A 28 17.43 -2.17 -15.36
CA HIS A 28 16.59 -3.28 -14.87
C HIS A 28 17.40 -4.34 -14.09
N PRO A 29 17.89 -4.03 -12.87
CA PRO A 29 18.76 -4.96 -12.12
C PRO A 29 18.03 -6.22 -11.64
N GLY A 30 16.72 -6.14 -11.36
CA GLY A 30 15.91 -7.24 -10.83
C GLY A 30 14.98 -7.91 -11.84
N GLY A 31 15.09 -7.56 -13.13
CA GLY A 31 14.15 -7.96 -14.20
C GLY A 31 13.15 -6.86 -14.58
N ARG A 32 12.31 -7.14 -15.59
CA ARG A 32 11.24 -6.25 -16.06
C ARG A 32 9.88 -6.79 -15.60
N GLY A 33 8.97 -5.90 -15.23
CA GLY A 33 7.60 -6.29 -14.82
C GLY A 33 7.60 -7.17 -13.58
N LEU A 34 6.83 -8.27 -13.61
CA LEU A 34 6.66 -9.23 -12.51
C LEU A 34 7.69 -10.38 -12.55
N ALA A 35 8.85 -10.17 -13.18
CA ALA A 35 9.90 -11.18 -13.28
C ALA A 35 10.38 -11.64 -11.89
N GLY A 36 10.75 -12.91 -11.77
CA GLY A 36 11.35 -13.48 -10.56
C GLY A 36 10.39 -13.79 -9.41
N GLY A 37 9.07 -13.73 -9.63
CA GLY A 37 8.06 -13.93 -8.59
C GLY A 37 8.10 -15.28 -7.86
N GLN A 38 8.60 -16.34 -8.50
CA GLN A 38 8.79 -17.66 -7.86
C GLN A 38 10.25 -17.96 -7.50
N HIS A 39 11.17 -17.05 -7.81
CA HIS A 39 12.61 -17.24 -7.64
C HIS A 39 13.17 -16.20 -6.67
N HIS A 40 13.96 -15.24 -7.15
CA HIS A 40 14.64 -14.24 -6.32
C HIS A 40 13.71 -13.16 -5.73
N HIS A 41 12.47 -13.04 -6.20
CA HIS A 41 11.45 -12.16 -5.61
C HIS A 41 10.36 -12.92 -4.84
N ARG A 42 10.49 -14.24 -4.67
CA ARG A 42 9.49 -15.10 -4.00
C ARG A 42 9.06 -14.55 -2.65
N THR A 43 10.01 -14.23 -1.78
CA THR A 43 9.73 -13.69 -0.44
C THR A 43 8.91 -12.39 -0.47
N ASN A 44 9.08 -11.55 -1.49
CA ASN A 44 8.29 -10.32 -1.61
C ASN A 44 6.86 -10.62 -2.07
N PHE A 45 6.71 -11.53 -3.03
CA PHE A 45 5.40 -11.98 -3.50
C PHE A 45 4.63 -12.72 -2.41
N ASP A 46 5.29 -13.67 -1.72
CA ASP A 46 4.72 -14.38 -0.58
C ASP A 46 4.28 -13.39 0.47
N LYS A 47 5.13 -12.45 0.92
CA LYS A 47 4.73 -11.46 1.95
C LYS A 47 3.58 -10.55 1.54
N LEU A 48 3.47 -10.17 0.26
CA LEU A 48 2.39 -9.30 -0.21
C LEU A 48 1.08 -10.06 -0.45
N ILE A 49 1.16 -11.32 -0.90
CA ILE A 49 0.01 -12.19 -1.24
C ILE A 49 -0.47 -12.97 -0.01
N SER A 50 0.45 -13.32 0.90
CA SER A 50 0.21 -14.01 2.16
C SER A 50 -0.02 -13.07 3.34
N LEU A 51 -0.14 -11.74 3.10
CA LEU A 51 -1.00 -10.96 3.98
C LEU A 51 -2.33 -11.70 3.90
N PRO A 52 -2.78 -12.36 4.98
CA PRO A 52 -4.00 -13.13 4.90
C PRO A 52 -5.04 -12.22 4.28
N GLU A 53 -5.70 -12.73 3.24
CA GLU A 53 -7.07 -12.35 2.97
C GLU A 53 -7.78 -12.50 4.32
N ALA A 54 -7.74 -11.45 5.12
CA ALA A 54 -8.27 -11.45 6.46
C ALA A 54 -9.78 -11.47 6.25
N GLN A 55 -10.30 -12.69 6.14
CA GLN A 55 -11.70 -13.06 6.20
C GLN A 55 -12.59 -12.36 5.17
N VAL A 56 -12.55 -12.81 3.91
CA VAL A 56 -13.57 -12.49 2.91
C VAL A 56 -14.76 -13.46 2.94
N GLU A 57 -14.76 -14.45 3.85
CA GLU A 57 -15.96 -15.26 4.11
C GLU A 57 -16.84 -14.57 5.15
N ALA A 58 -17.53 -13.52 4.70
CA ALA A 58 -18.76 -13.10 5.36
C ALA A 58 -19.91 -14.00 4.84
N PRO A 59 -20.83 -14.46 5.70
CA PRO A 59 -22.03 -15.18 5.24
C PRO A 59 -22.78 -14.32 4.21
N ALA A 60 -23.36 -14.96 3.19
CA ALA A 60 -24.02 -14.29 2.07
C ALA A 60 -24.99 -13.20 2.57
N GLY A 61 -24.64 -11.93 2.29
CA GLY A 61 -25.43 -10.74 2.70
C GLY A 61 -24.77 -9.81 3.73
N SER A 62 -23.60 -10.18 4.29
CA SER A 62 -22.88 -9.40 5.29
C SER A 62 -21.69 -8.62 4.70
N VAL A 63 -21.49 -7.37 5.12
CA VAL A 63 -20.32 -6.54 4.71
C VAL A 63 -19.09 -7.00 5.51
N PRO A 64 -17.95 -7.32 4.86
CA PRO A 64 -16.76 -7.84 5.54
C PRO A 64 -16.17 -6.82 6.51
N VAL A 65 -15.85 -7.28 7.71
CA VAL A 65 -15.25 -6.48 8.79
C VAL A 65 -13.76 -6.80 8.88
N VAL A 66 -12.91 -5.80 8.62
CA VAL A 66 -11.46 -5.93 8.68
C VAL A 66 -10.96 -5.24 9.94
N ASP A 67 -10.41 -6.01 10.87
CA ASP A 67 -9.79 -5.50 12.10
C ASP A 67 -8.28 -5.34 11.93
N LEU A 68 -7.83 -4.11 11.68
CA LEU A 68 -6.41 -3.83 11.50
C LEU A 68 -5.63 -3.85 12.81
N VAL A 69 -6.28 -3.62 13.95
CA VAL A 69 -5.62 -3.58 15.25
C VAL A 69 -5.14 -4.98 15.64
N HIS A 70 -6.00 -5.99 15.43
CA HIS A 70 -5.63 -7.39 15.62
C HIS A 70 -4.49 -7.84 14.69
N LEU A 71 -4.43 -7.27 13.49
CA LEU A 71 -3.35 -7.50 12.53
C LEU A 71 -2.06 -6.70 12.82
N GLY A 72 -2.03 -5.93 13.92
CA GLY A 72 -0.87 -5.11 14.30
C GLY A 72 -0.69 -3.84 13.46
N HIS A 73 -1.73 -3.41 12.74
CA HIS A 73 -1.73 -2.22 11.90
C HIS A 73 -2.58 -1.11 12.50
N PHE A 74 -1.92 -0.09 13.05
CA PHE A 74 -2.61 0.98 13.78
C PHE A 74 -3.09 2.13 12.91
N LYS A 75 -2.53 2.32 11.71
CA LYS A 75 -2.86 3.45 10.82
C LYS A 75 -3.19 3.01 9.40
N LEU A 76 -4.33 3.46 8.90
CA LEU A 76 -4.79 3.22 7.53
C LEU A 76 -4.48 4.40 6.59
N LEU A 77 -3.86 4.08 5.46
CA LEU A 77 -3.47 5.04 4.42
C LEU A 77 -4.24 4.79 3.12
N GLY A 78 -4.58 5.87 2.40
CA GLY A 78 -5.44 5.81 1.22
C GLY A 78 -4.73 5.52 -0.11
N LYS A 79 -3.66 4.72 -0.12
CA LYS A 79 -2.95 4.35 -1.35
C LYS A 79 -3.70 3.21 -2.06
N GLY A 80 -3.80 3.26 -3.40
CA GLY A 80 -4.54 2.26 -4.19
C GLY A 80 -6.00 2.62 -4.42
N ARG A 81 -6.78 1.63 -4.88
CA ARG A 81 -8.23 1.73 -5.17
C ARG A 81 -8.97 0.65 -4.39
N ILE A 82 -10.16 1.00 -3.89
CA ILE A 82 -11.08 0.08 -3.20
C ILE A 82 -12.34 -0.01 -4.07
N SER A 83 -12.77 -1.23 -4.39
CA SER A 83 -13.92 -1.49 -5.26
C SER A 83 -15.11 -2.16 -4.56
N LYS A 84 -14.88 -2.78 -3.39
CA LYS A 84 -15.91 -3.47 -2.61
C LYS A 84 -16.21 -2.69 -1.31
N PRO A 85 -17.47 -2.62 -0.86
CA PRO A 85 -17.82 -2.04 0.43
C PRO A 85 -17.23 -2.89 1.57
N LEU A 86 -16.69 -2.24 2.60
CA LEU A 86 -16.02 -2.90 3.72
C LEU A 86 -16.09 -2.05 4.99
N ILE A 87 -16.09 -2.71 6.16
CA ILE A 87 -16.02 -2.04 7.46
C ILE A 87 -14.60 -2.20 8.01
N VAL A 88 -13.88 -1.10 8.23
CA VAL A 88 -12.52 -1.16 8.81
C VAL A 88 -12.51 -0.70 10.25
N LYS A 89 -11.93 -1.49 11.14
CA LYS A 89 -11.59 -1.06 12.51
C LYS A 89 -10.12 -0.68 12.59
N THR A 90 -9.83 0.57 12.94
CA THR A 90 -8.44 1.10 13.01
C THR A 90 -8.29 2.12 14.13
N ARG A 91 -7.06 2.37 14.60
CA ARG A 91 -6.80 3.45 15.58
C ARG A 91 -6.70 4.82 14.90
N PHE A 92 -6.01 4.85 13.75
CA PHE A 92 -5.80 6.07 12.97
C PHE A 92 -6.19 5.84 11.51
N VAL A 93 -6.74 6.89 10.88
CA VAL A 93 -7.11 6.90 9.46
C VAL A 93 -6.67 8.22 8.84
N SER A 94 -6.24 8.19 7.58
CA SER A 94 -5.98 9.41 6.80
C SER A 94 -7.26 9.88 6.09
N ALA A 95 -7.41 11.20 5.90
CA ALA A 95 -8.59 11.78 5.24
C ALA A 95 -8.86 11.17 3.85
N LEU A 96 -7.80 10.85 3.09
CA LEU A 96 -7.93 10.19 1.79
C LEU A 96 -8.42 8.73 1.90
N ALA A 97 -8.02 8.01 2.93
CA ALA A 97 -8.50 6.64 3.16
C ALA A 97 -9.98 6.64 3.53
N GLU A 98 -10.37 7.53 4.44
CA GLU A 98 -11.75 7.66 4.89
C GLU A 98 -12.70 8.03 3.75
N LYS A 99 -12.31 9.02 2.93
CA LYS A 99 -13.06 9.42 1.74
C LYS A 99 -13.29 8.25 0.78
N LYS A 100 -12.23 7.49 0.47
CA LYS A 100 -12.29 6.34 -0.45
C LYS A 100 -13.16 5.20 0.09
N ILE A 101 -13.11 4.94 1.38
CA ILE A 101 -13.92 3.88 2.00
C ILE A 101 -15.40 4.27 1.96
N LYS A 102 -15.72 5.54 2.26
CA LYS A 102 -17.08 6.07 2.15
C LYS A 102 -17.60 6.02 0.71
N GLU A 103 -16.78 6.43 -0.27
CA GLU A 103 -17.11 6.35 -1.70
C GLU A 103 -17.38 4.90 -2.17
N ALA A 104 -16.67 3.93 -1.60
CA ALA A 104 -16.88 2.50 -1.87
C ALA A 104 -18.09 1.90 -1.13
N GLY A 105 -18.84 2.69 -0.36
CA GLY A 105 -19.98 2.24 0.45
C GLY A 105 -19.60 1.53 1.75
N GLY A 106 -18.36 1.74 2.23
CA GLY A 106 -17.83 1.20 3.47
C GLY A 106 -17.87 2.18 4.64
N VAL A 107 -17.52 1.68 5.84
CA VAL A 107 -17.51 2.47 7.09
C VAL A 107 -16.18 2.27 7.82
N VAL A 108 -15.63 3.36 8.39
CA VAL A 108 -14.45 3.30 9.26
C VAL A 108 -14.91 3.43 10.71
N LYS A 109 -14.55 2.46 11.56
CA LYS A 109 -14.76 2.50 13.01
C LYS A 109 -13.42 2.75 13.69
N LEU A 110 -13.34 3.86 14.41
CA LEU A 110 -12.16 4.16 15.22
C LEU A 110 -12.19 3.33 16.50
N VAL A 111 -11.08 2.67 16.80
CA VAL A 111 -10.88 1.88 18.01
C VAL A 111 -9.73 2.49 18.80
N ALA A 112 -9.87 2.56 20.12
CA ALA A 112 -8.87 3.16 21.01
C ALA A 112 -7.54 2.38 21.01
#